data_AF-Q4BU65-F1
#
_entry.id   AF-Q4BU65-F1
#
_cell.length_a   1.000
_cell.length_b   1.000
_cell.length_c   1.000
_cell.angle_alpha   90.00
_cell.angle_beta   90.00
_cell.angle_gamma   90.00
#
_symmetry.space_group_name_H-M   'P 1'
#
loop_
_entity.id
_entity.type
_entity.pdbx_description
1 polymer ?
#
loop_
_entity_poly.entity_id
_entity_poly.type
_entity_poly.pdbx_seq_one_letter_code
_entity_poly.pdbx_strand_id
1 'polypeptide(L)'
;MRNSGLVGSVIATEDAVIPAAVGVDIGCGMAAIKTPYQAAQLEGKLKQIRSEIEATIPVGFEQNKEADKMVTNWQNWRNFKDLHKGVQKLEGKALKQMGSLGGGNHFIEVCLDTENQIWLMLHSGSRHIGNKLAQCHIGTAKKLTG
;
A
#
# COMPACT_ATOMS: atom_id res chain seq x y z
N MET A 1 16.38 -8.20 17.77
CA MET A 1 16.97 -7.53 16.58
C MET A 1 15.93 -6.58 16.02
N ARG A 2 16.23 -5.27 15.98
CA ARG A 2 15.37 -4.26 15.35
C ARG A 2 15.25 -4.57 13.84
N ASN A 3 14.06 -4.43 13.26
CA ASN A 3 13.85 -4.50 11.80
C ASN A 3 14.49 -3.26 11.13
N SER A 4 15.81 -3.20 11.15
CA SER A 4 16.60 -2.08 10.67
C SER A 4 17.23 -2.48 9.33
N GLY A 5 16.43 -2.41 8.27
CA GLY A 5 16.97 -2.28 6.91
C GLY A 5 17.40 -0.84 6.66
N LEU A 6 18.39 -0.63 5.79
CA LEU A 6 18.70 0.71 5.29
C LEU A 6 17.52 1.20 4.44
N VAL A 7 16.78 2.20 4.91
CA VAL A 7 15.68 2.80 4.13
C VAL A 7 16.29 3.70 3.04
N GLY A 8 15.77 3.59 1.81
CA GLY A 8 16.25 4.39 0.67
C GLY A 8 17.59 3.92 0.07
N SER A 9 17.97 2.67 0.31
CA SER A 9 19.19 2.07 -0.25
C SER A 9 18.89 1.11 -1.38
N VAL A 10 19.85 0.96 -2.29
CA VAL A 10 19.84 -0.05 -3.36
C VAL A 10 20.95 -1.06 -3.06
N ILE A 11 20.60 -2.34 -3.06
CA ILE A 11 21.54 -3.45 -2.85
C ILE A 11 21.36 -4.41 -4.02
N ALA A 12 22.42 -4.59 -4.81
CA ALA A 12 22.48 -5.63 -5.83
C ALA A 12 23.06 -6.91 -5.22
N THR A 13 22.45 -8.05 -5.52
CA THR A 13 22.88 -9.37 -5.05
C THR A 13 22.96 -10.32 -6.23
N GLU A 14 23.90 -11.25 -6.17
CA GLU A 14 24.00 -12.41 -7.07
C GLU A 14 23.57 -13.64 -6.27
N ASP A 15 22.67 -14.45 -6.84
CA ASP A 15 22.15 -15.71 -6.26
C ASP A 15 21.56 -15.63 -4.84
N ALA A 16 21.29 -14.43 -4.34
CA ALA A 16 20.79 -14.20 -2.99
C ALA A 16 19.61 -13.22 -2.97
N VAL A 17 18.67 -13.45 -2.05
CA VAL A 17 17.59 -12.50 -1.73
C VAL A 17 17.67 -12.19 -0.25
N ILE A 18 17.56 -10.90 0.10
CA ILE A 18 17.57 -10.42 1.49
C ILE A 18 16.18 -9.85 1.81
N PRO A 19 15.24 -10.64 2.38
CA PRO A 19 13.87 -10.17 2.63
C PRO A 19 13.79 -8.91 3.50
N ALA A 20 14.73 -8.75 4.43
CA ALA A 20 14.79 -7.56 5.29
C ALA A 20 15.18 -6.28 4.53
N ALA A 21 15.86 -6.39 3.38
CA ALA A 21 16.22 -5.26 2.52
C ALA A 21 15.06 -4.81 1.62
N VAL A 22 14.08 -5.68 1.34
CA VAL A 22 12.85 -5.33 0.62
C VAL A 22 11.95 -4.41 1.45
N GLY A 23 11.99 -4.57 2.77
CA GLY A 23 11.14 -3.83 3.70
C GLY A 23 9.88 -4.60 4.10
N VAL A 24 9.19 -4.08 5.11
CA VAL A 24 8.02 -4.75 5.72
C VAL A 24 6.68 -4.26 5.17
N ASP A 25 6.68 -3.24 4.33
CA ASP A 25 5.51 -2.80 3.57
C ASP A 25 5.81 -3.01 2.09
N ILE A 26 5.69 -4.28 1.65
CA ILE A 26 6.10 -4.71 0.32
C ILE A 26 5.29 -3.94 -0.72
N GLY A 27 5.96 -3.31 -1.67
CA GLY A 27 5.29 -2.52 -2.71
C GLY A 27 4.66 -1.21 -2.18
N CYS A 28 5.05 -0.74 -1.00
CA CYS A 28 4.76 0.63 -0.60
C CYS A 28 5.38 1.60 -1.60
N GLY A 29 4.57 2.52 -2.12
CA GLY A 29 5.00 3.38 -3.21
C GLY A 29 4.03 4.51 -3.49
N MET A 30 4.48 5.37 -4.41
CA MET A 30 3.76 6.57 -4.80
C MET A 30 3.15 6.39 -6.19
N ALA A 31 1.90 6.83 -6.34
CA ALA A 31 1.28 7.06 -7.64
C ALA A 31 0.77 8.50 -7.69
N ALA A 32 0.77 9.12 -8.87
CA ALA A 32 0.21 10.44 -9.07
C ALA A 32 -0.58 10.49 -10.37
N ILE A 33 -1.76 11.12 -10.34
CA ILE A 33 -2.57 11.35 -11.54
C ILE A 33 -2.78 12.85 -11.74
N LYS A 34 -2.53 13.33 -12.95
CA LYS A 34 -2.90 14.68 -13.37
C LYS A 34 -4.39 14.70 -13.63
N THR A 35 -5.09 15.64 -13.01
CA THR A 35 -6.52 15.85 -13.23
C THR A 35 -6.72 16.84 -14.38
N PRO A 36 -7.92 16.92 -14.99
CA PRO A 36 -8.22 17.94 -15.99
C PRO A 36 -8.50 19.33 -15.39
N TYR A 37 -8.28 19.53 -14.08
CA TYR A 37 -8.67 20.72 -13.35
C TYR A 37 -7.47 21.60 -12.99
N GLN A 38 -7.70 22.91 -12.90
CA GLN A 38 -6.73 23.93 -12.48
C GLN A 38 -7.01 24.46 -11.07
N ALA A 39 -5.98 24.99 -10.42
CA ALA A 39 -6.00 25.48 -9.03
C ALA A 39 -7.20 26.39 -8.70
N ALA A 40 -7.57 27.31 -9.61
CA ALA A 40 -8.71 28.21 -9.43
C ALA A 40 -10.03 27.47 -9.14
N GLN A 41 -10.15 26.21 -9.59
CA GLN A 41 -11.35 25.39 -9.39
C GLN A 41 -11.41 24.73 -8.00
N LEU A 42 -10.34 24.79 -7.19
CA LEU A 42 -10.31 24.29 -5.81
C LEU A 42 -10.85 25.26 -4.78
N GLU A 43 -10.97 26.54 -5.12
CA GLU A 43 -11.38 27.58 -4.16
C GLU A 43 -12.70 27.22 -3.48
N GLY A 44 -12.68 27.21 -2.14
CA GLY A 44 -13.83 26.83 -1.31
C GLY A 44 -14.16 25.33 -1.25
N LYS A 45 -13.49 24.46 -2.01
CA LYS A 45 -13.85 23.03 -2.14
C LYS A 45 -12.98 22.06 -1.35
N LEU A 46 -11.78 22.48 -0.90
CA LEU A 46 -10.82 21.58 -0.24
C LEU A 46 -11.40 20.81 0.95
N LYS A 47 -12.20 21.48 1.79
CA LYS A 47 -12.86 20.83 2.94
C LYS A 47 -13.82 19.74 2.49
N GLN A 48 -14.63 20.03 1.47
CA GLN A 48 -15.58 19.08 0.91
C GLN A 48 -14.86 17.88 0.29
N ILE A 49 -13.86 18.13 -0.57
CA ILE A 49 -13.04 17.08 -1.20
C ILE A 49 -12.42 16.17 -0.15
N ARG A 50 -11.80 16.75 0.88
CA ARG A 50 -11.23 15.98 1.99
C ARG A 50 -12.29 15.11 2.67
N SER A 51 -13.44 15.66 3.02
CA SER A 51 -14.52 14.91 3.67
C SER A 51 -15.07 13.79 2.78
N GLU A 52 -15.20 14.00 1.48
CA GLU A 52 -15.65 12.98 0.53
C GLU A 52 -14.62 11.85 0.38
N ILE A 53 -13.32 12.18 0.35
CA ILE A 53 -12.23 11.19 0.34
C ILE A 53 -12.26 10.36 1.61
N GLU A 54 -12.32 10.98 2.79
CA GLU A 54 -12.35 10.29 4.09
C GLU A 54 -13.60 9.42 4.27
N ALA A 55 -14.74 9.83 3.68
CA ALA A 55 -15.97 9.03 3.71
C ALA A 55 -15.92 7.83 2.75
N THR A 56 -15.15 7.92 1.67
CA THR A 56 -15.07 6.90 0.62
C THR A 56 -13.96 5.89 0.87
N ILE A 57 -12.82 6.34 1.38
CA ILE A 57 -11.59 5.54 1.50
C ILE A 57 -11.31 5.29 2.99
N PRO A 58 -11.39 4.03 3.47
CA PRO A 58 -11.05 3.72 4.85
C PRO A 58 -9.58 4.06 5.15
N VAL A 59 -9.32 4.70 6.28
CA VAL A 59 -7.99 5.16 6.69
C VAL A 59 -7.51 4.49 7.98
N GLY A 60 -6.21 4.55 8.25
CA GLY A 60 -5.62 3.98 9.45
C GLY A 60 -5.69 2.45 9.48
N PHE A 61 -6.33 1.91 10.52
CA PHE A 61 -6.54 0.46 10.69
C PHE A 61 -7.87 -0.02 10.12
N GLU A 62 -8.70 0.89 9.60
CA GLU A 62 -9.98 0.56 9.00
C GLU A 62 -9.82 -0.16 7.66
N GLN A 63 -10.89 -0.85 7.28
CA GLN A 63 -11.00 -1.60 6.02
C GLN A 63 -12.44 -1.52 5.52
N ASN A 64 -12.66 -1.89 4.27
CA ASN A 64 -14.01 -1.93 3.72
C ASN A 64 -14.86 -2.96 4.47
N LYS A 65 -16.13 -2.62 4.72
CA LYS A 65 -17.08 -3.55 5.34
C LYS A 65 -17.20 -4.81 4.48
N GLU A 66 -17.38 -4.61 3.18
CA GLU A 66 -17.36 -5.64 2.15
C GLU A 66 -16.46 -5.21 1.00
N ALA A 67 -15.84 -6.18 0.32
CA ALA A 67 -14.98 -5.91 -0.83
C ALA A 67 -15.84 -5.49 -2.04
N ASP A 68 -15.38 -4.49 -2.79
CA ASP A 68 -16.04 -4.06 -4.02
C ASP A 68 -16.07 -5.17 -5.08
N LYS A 69 -17.06 -5.17 -5.97
CA LYS A 69 -17.17 -6.19 -7.03
C LYS A 69 -15.97 -6.23 -7.96
N MET A 70 -15.36 -5.08 -8.27
CA MET A 70 -14.14 -5.03 -9.08
C MET A 70 -12.98 -5.74 -8.38
N VAL A 71 -12.90 -5.60 -7.05
CA VAL A 71 -11.92 -6.29 -6.21
C VAL A 71 -12.18 -7.79 -6.25
N THR A 72 -13.41 -8.24 -5.97
CA THR A 72 -13.72 -9.68 -5.91
C THR A 72 -13.60 -10.37 -7.25
N ASN A 73 -13.85 -9.66 -8.36
CA ASN A 73 -13.76 -10.21 -9.71
C ASN A 73 -12.32 -10.29 -10.25
N TRP A 74 -11.35 -9.75 -9.52
CA TRP A 74 -9.95 -9.79 -9.93
C TRP A 74 -9.42 -11.22 -9.89
N GLN A 75 -9.15 -11.79 -11.07
CA GLN A 75 -8.86 -13.21 -11.22
C GLN A 75 -7.59 -13.67 -10.50
N ASN A 76 -6.67 -12.75 -10.18
CA ASN A 76 -5.40 -13.09 -9.53
C ASN A 76 -5.55 -13.46 -8.05
N TRP A 77 -6.72 -13.28 -7.43
CA TRP A 77 -6.99 -13.84 -6.10
C TRP A 77 -6.78 -15.36 -6.06
N ARG A 78 -6.99 -16.08 -7.18
CA ARG A 78 -6.71 -17.52 -7.29
C ARG A 78 -5.25 -17.90 -7.00
N ASN A 79 -4.32 -16.95 -7.16
CA ASN A 79 -2.89 -17.13 -6.91
C ASN A 79 -2.52 -16.79 -5.44
N PHE A 80 -3.46 -16.30 -4.63
CA PHE A 80 -3.20 -15.98 -3.22
C PHE A 80 -2.76 -17.22 -2.43
N LYS A 81 -3.25 -18.40 -2.83
CA LYS A 81 -2.83 -19.71 -2.31
C LYS A 81 -1.34 -20.03 -2.52
N ASP A 82 -0.69 -19.36 -3.47
CA ASP A 82 0.74 -19.57 -3.77
C ASP A 82 1.64 -18.72 -2.87
N LEU A 83 1.07 -17.77 -2.12
CA LEU A 83 1.79 -17.03 -1.08
C LEU A 83 2.23 -17.95 0.07
N HIS A 84 3.18 -17.47 0.87
CA HIS A 84 3.68 -18.19 2.04
C HIS A 84 2.53 -18.71 2.92
N LYS A 85 2.58 -19.99 3.34
CA LYS A 85 1.50 -20.65 4.12
C LYS A 85 1.02 -19.85 5.33
N GLY A 86 1.94 -19.11 5.97
CA GLY A 86 1.63 -18.23 7.11
C GLY A 86 0.67 -17.07 6.84
N VAL A 87 0.43 -16.71 5.56
CA VAL A 87 -0.46 -15.60 5.18
C VAL A 87 -1.72 -16.02 4.43
N GLN A 88 -1.81 -17.25 3.93
CA GLN A 88 -2.94 -17.70 3.08
C GLN A 88 -4.31 -17.51 3.75
N LYS A 89 -4.41 -17.75 5.07
CA LYS A 89 -5.64 -17.53 5.86
C LYS A 89 -6.09 -16.06 5.94
N LEU A 90 -5.28 -15.12 5.46
CA LEU A 90 -5.56 -13.69 5.50
C LEU A 90 -6.21 -13.19 4.19
N GLU A 91 -6.52 -14.06 3.23
CA GLU A 91 -7.14 -13.68 1.95
C GLU A 91 -8.41 -12.84 2.14
N GLY A 92 -9.33 -13.26 3.01
CA GLY A 92 -10.54 -12.48 3.31
C GLY A 92 -10.25 -11.09 3.89
N LYS A 93 -9.17 -10.95 4.66
CA LYS A 93 -8.71 -9.64 5.16
C LYS A 93 -8.08 -8.82 4.03
N ALA A 94 -7.29 -9.45 3.18
CA ALA A 94 -6.68 -8.81 2.00
C ALA A 94 -7.75 -8.21 1.09
N LEU A 95 -8.82 -8.96 0.82
CA LEU A 95 -9.99 -8.52 0.04
C LEU A 95 -10.60 -7.24 0.63
N LYS A 96 -10.87 -7.22 1.94
CA LYS A 96 -11.48 -6.06 2.62
C LYS A 96 -10.53 -4.85 2.71
N GLN A 97 -9.22 -5.09 2.77
CA GLN A 97 -8.21 -4.02 2.80
C GLN A 97 -7.86 -3.46 1.43
N MET A 98 -8.23 -4.13 0.33
CA MET A 98 -8.05 -3.56 -1.00
C MET A 98 -8.89 -2.28 -1.13
N GLY A 99 -8.26 -1.19 -1.58
CA GLY A 99 -8.90 0.12 -1.68
C GLY A 99 -8.97 0.90 -0.35
N SER A 100 -8.33 0.44 0.73
CA SER A 100 -8.11 1.27 1.92
C SER A 100 -6.74 1.94 1.90
N LEU A 101 -6.64 3.12 2.52
CA LEU A 101 -5.42 3.92 2.52
C LEU A 101 -4.34 3.29 3.39
N GLY A 102 -4.71 2.89 4.61
CA GLY A 102 -3.75 2.54 5.65
C GLY A 102 -3.43 3.66 6.63
N GLY A 103 -2.53 3.36 7.57
CA GLY A 103 -1.98 4.31 8.53
C GLY A 103 -0.46 4.40 8.43
N GLY A 104 0.17 5.12 9.36
CA GLY A 104 1.59 5.44 9.29
C GLY A 104 1.83 6.64 8.37
N ASN A 105 2.70 6.49 7.39
CA ASN A 105 3.03 7.56 6.43
C ASN A 105 2.21 7.49 5.12
N HIS A 106 1.13 6.69 5.07
CA HIS A 106 0.23 6.60 3.92
C HIS A 106 -0.69 7.83 3.84
N PHE A 107 -0.85 8.40 2.64
CA PHE A 107 -1.58 9.65 2.42
C PHE A 107 -2.22 9.72 1.03
N ILE A 108 -3.24 10.57 0.92
CA ILE A 108 -3.77 11.09 -0.34
C ILE A 108 -3.57 12.60 -0.28
N GLU A 109 -2.94 13.16 -1.30
CA GLU A 109 -2.59 14.58 -1.34
C GLU A 109 -3.12 15.22 -2.63
N VAL A 110 -3.68 16.42 -2.50
CA VAL A 110 -4.04 17.28 -3.62
C VAL A 110 -2.90 18.27 -3.81
N CYS A 111 -2.15 18.13 -4.91
CA CYS A 111 -0.98 18.95 -5.20
C CYS A 111 -1.22 19.85 -6.40
N LEU A 112 -0.45 20.94 -6.50
CA LEU A 112 -0.38 21.77 -7.68
C LEU A 112 1.00 21.59 -8.33
N ASP A 113 1.05 21.48 -9.65
CA ASP A 113 2.32 21.61 -10.38
C ASP A 113 2.64 23.09 -10.66
N THR A 114 3.78 23.32 -11.32
CA THR A 114 4.27 24.66 -11.67
C THR A 114 3.37 25.41 -12.66
N GLU A 115 2.41 24.74 -13.28
CA GLU A 115 1.41 25.30 -14.21
C GLU A 115 0.03 25.42 -13.56
N ASN A 116 -0.07 25.32 -12.24
CA ASN A 116 -1.32 25.33 -11.46
C ASN A 116 -2.29 24.20 -11.83
N GLN A 117 -1.81 23.10 -12.39
CA GLN A 117 -2.65 21.92 -12.64
C GLN A 117 -2.77 21.10 -11.36
N ILE A 118 -3.94 20.52 -11.15
CA ILE A 118 -4.22 19.74 -9.95
C ILE A 118 -3.80 18.29 -10.18
N TRP A 119 -3.06 17.77 -9.22
CA TRP A 119 -2.64 16.37 -9.14
C TRP A 119 -3.25 15.72 -7.89
N LEU A 120 -3.60 14.44 -8.03
CA LEU A 120 -3.87 13.58 -6.88
C LEU A 120 -2.70 12.62 -6.71
N MET A 121 -2.01 12.73 -5.58
CA MET A 121 -0.90 11.87 -5.20
C MET A 121 -1.38 10.87 -4.15
N LEU A 122 -1.02 9.60 -4.32
CA LEU A 122 -1.34 8.50 -3.43
C LEU A 122 -0.05 7.87 -2.93
N HIS A 123 0.10 7.79 -1.62
CA HIS A 123 1.07 6.94 -0.95
C HIS A 123 0.35 5.81 -0.23
N SER A 124 0.55 4.57 -0.66
CA SER A 124 0.03 3.40 0.03
C SER A 124 0.90 2.17 -0.24
N GLY A 125 0.53 1.04 0.33
CA GLY A 125 1.27 -0.21 0.22
C GLY A 125 0.37 -1.44 0.31
N SER A 126 0.98 -2.59 0.58
CA SER A 126 0.30 -3.90 0.58
C SER A 126 -0.41 -4.24 1.90
N ARG A 127 -0.59 -3.22 2.75
CA ARG A 127 -1.37 -3.29 3.98
C ARG A 127 -0.85 -4.38 4.92
N HIS A 128 -1.74 -4.99 5.70
CA HIS A 128 -1.33 -5.97 6.71
C HIS A 128 -0.68 -7.22 6.09
N ILE A 129 -1.08 -7.56 4.87
CA ILE A 129 -0.63 -8.77 4.18
C ILE A 129 0.86 -8.69 3.86
N GLY A 130 1.34 -7.57 3.31
CA GLY A 130 2.76 -7.39 3.03
C GLY A 130 3.63 -7.49 4.28
N ASN A 131 3.19 -6.89 5.38
CA ASN A 131 3.89 -6.98 6.66
C ASN A 131 4.01 -8.42 7.16
N LYS A 132 2.93 -9.20 7.07
CA LYS A 132 2.95 -10.61 7.48
C LYS A 132 3.81 -11.45 6.55
N LEU A 133 3.75 -11.20 5.25
CA LEU A 133 4.55 -11.90 4.25
C LEU A 133 6.05 -11.64 4.47
N ALA A 134 6.43 -10.37 4.68
CA ALA A 134 7.80 -9.99 5.01
C ALA A 134 8.29 -10.67 6.30
N GLN A 135 7.48 -10.66 7.37
CA GLN A 135 7.80 -11.35 8.62
C GLN A 135 8.01 -12.85 8.43
N CYS A 136 7.18 -13.51 7.62
CA CYS A 136 7.36 -14.92 7.29
C CYS A 136 8.69 -15.19 6.59
N HIS A 137 9.02 -14.45 5.53
CA HIS A 137 10.25 -14.68 4.78
C HIS A 137 11.52 -14.28 5.55
N ILE A 138 11.48 -13.20 6.34
CA ILE A 138 12.57 -12.84 7.26
C ILE A 138 12.78 -13.97 8.29
N GLY A 139 11.69 -14.53 8.82
CA GLY A 139 11.75 -15.66 9.75
C GLY A 139 12.37 -16.91 9.13
N THR A 140 12.01 -17.25 7.89
CA THR A 140 12.61 -18.36 7.14
C THR A 140 14.09 -18.13 6.89
N ALA A 141 14.49 -16.94 6.41
CA ALA A 141 15.89 -16.61 6.15
C ALA A 141 16.77 -16.77 7.40
N LYS A 142 16.31 -16.29 8.57
CA LYS A 142 17.04 -16.44 9.84
C LYS A 142 17.30 -17.89 10.23
N LYS A 143 16.43 -18.82 9.85
CA LYS A 143 16.59 -20.27 10.12
C LYS A 143 17.53 -20.97 9.14
N LEU A 144 17.80 -20.36 7.99
CA LEU A 144 18.72 -20.90 6.98
C LEU A 144 20.16 -20.42 7.20
N THR A 145 20.35 -19.35 7.98
CA THR A 145 21.66 -18.74 8.27
C THR A 145 22.24 -19.12 9.63
N GLY A 146 21.57 -19.99 10.39
CA GLY A 146 22.01 -20.47 11.70
C GLY A 146 22.00 -21.98 11.74
#